data_AF-A0A395MT64-F1
#
_entry.id   AF-A0A395MT64-F1
#
_cell.length_a   1.000
_cell.length_b   1.000
_cell.length_c   1.000
_cell.angle_alpha   90.00
_cell.angle_beta   90.00
_cell.angle_gamma   90.00
#
_symmetry.space_group_name_H-M   'P 1'
#
loop_
_entity.id
_entity.type
_entity.pdbx_description
1 polymer ?
#
loop_
_entity_poly.entity_id
_entity_poly.type
_entity_poly.pdbx_seq_one_letter_code
_entity_poly.pdbx_strand_id
1 'polypeptide(L)'
;MTRSKVAQNTSIQEPTEDEKIHDGQNISSSPPQPATFKGRLQMSDFMFKSTEPTVKGETSPIRRSPRFKSSTSSASVATTQVTITKKTKRRDTEDKENDVTPKKKRARPSSGYAPPSTYAHLSGLPDAITDNLLVLFIGLNPGIQTARTGHAYAHPSNLFWKLLYSSGLTPRLCSPTEDRQLPEMYSMGFTNIVARPSRNGSELSKQEMDEGVEILHEKCRKYRPETVCVVGKSIWESIWRVRHGKPVGKAFKYGWQDESENMGVIEGEWEGSKVFVSSSTSGLAATLSPAEKERIWAEIGSWAKRRRAERELEAKGNEA
;
A
#
# COMPACT_ATOMS: atom_id res chain seq x y z
N MET A 1 1.05 -69.76 -60.57
CA MET A 1 1.72 -68.72 -61.38
C MET A 1 2.26 -67.68 -60.40
N THR A 2 3.51 -67.78 -59.90
CA THR A 2 4.74 -67.07 -60.37
C THR A 2 4.51 -65.57 -60.59
N ARG A 3 5.25 -64.56 -60.09
CA ARG A 3 6.58 -64.29 -59.46
C ARG A 3 6.43 -62.94 -58.70
N SER A 4 7.00 -62.65 -57.52
CA SER A 4 8.39 -62.42 -57.10
C SER A 4 9.06 -61.08 -57.52
N LYS A 5 9.57 -60.36 -56.49
CA LYS A 5 10.64 -59.33 -56.41
C LYS A 5 10.28 -57.91 -56.92
N VAL A 6 10.75 -56.80 -56.32
CA VAL A 6 12.14 -56.43 -56.01
C VAL A 6 12.21 -55.35 -54.90
N ALA A 7 13.20 -55.47 -54.02
CA ALA A 7 13.67 -54.44 -53.11
C ALA A 7 14.65 -53.49 -53.82
N GLN A 8 14.63 -52.20 -53.51
CA GLN A 8 15.78 -51.33 -53.73
C GLN A 8 16.08 -50.47 -52.51
N ASN A 9 17.32 -50.63 -52.08
CA ASN A 9 18.07 -49.90 -51.08
C ASN A 9 18.85 -48.81 -51.83
N THR A 10 18.79 -47.55 -51.40
CA THR A 10 19.69 -46.49 -51.88
C THR A 10 20.11 -45.61 -50.71
N SER A 11 21.35 -45.82 -50.31
CA SER A 11 22.18 -44.98 -49.44
C SER A 11 22.84 -43.91 -50.30
N ILE A 12 22.60 -42.62 -50.04
CA ILE A 12 23.42 -41.51 -50.59
C ILE A 12 23.53 -40.34 -49.57
N GLN A 13 24.75 -40.22 -49.04
CA GLN A 13 25.61 -39.04 -48.80
C GLN A 13 25.17 -37.86 -47.90
N GLU A 14 26.02 -37.65 -46.89
CA GLU A 14 26.29 -36.38 -46.21
C GLU A 14 26.65 -35.25 -47.19
N PRO A 15 26.41 -34.00 -46.79
CA PRO A 15 27.31 -32.90 -47.11
C PRO A 15 27.87 -32.25 -45.85
N THR A 16 29.19 -32.30 -45.73
CA THR A 16 30.03 -31.35 -45.00
C THR A 16 30.23 -30.08 -45.85
N GLU A 17 30.01 -28.90 -45.28
CA GLU A 17 31.03 -27.86 -45.05
C GLU A 17 30.39 -26.49 -44.72
N ASP A 18 30.95 -25.89 -43.67
CA ASP A 18 31.27 -24.47 -43.50
C ASP A 18 30.20 -23.38 -43.63
N GLU A 19 29.65 -22.99 -42.47
CA GLU A 19 29.55 -21.56 -42.15
C GLU A 19 30.07 -21.29 -40.73
N LYS A 20 31.26 -20.68 -40.69
CA LYS A 20 31.83 -20.01 -39.51
C LYS A 20 31.05 -18.73 -39.26
N ILE A 21 30.22 -18.70 -38.21
CA ILE A 21 29.76 -17.43 -37.62
C ILE A 21 30.64 -17.14 -36.40
N HIS A 22 31.35 -16.02 -36.49
CA HIS A 22 32.17 -15.44 -35.43
C HIS A 22 31.34 -15.08 -34.19
N ASP A 23 31.45 -15.90 -33.14
CA ASP A 23 31.17 -15.45 -31.78
C ASP A 23 32.47 -15.00 -31.11
N GLY A 24 32.59 -13.69 -30.90
CA GLY A 24 33.80 -13.10 -30.35
C GLY A 24 33.76 -11.59 -30.24
N GLN A 25 32.66 -11.01 -29.75
CA GLN A 25 32.69 -9.63 -29.23
C GLN A 25 32.56 -9.62 -27.72
N ASN A 26 33.74 -9.46 -27.14
CA ASN A 26 34.09 -9.18 -25.76
C ASN A 26 33.31 -7.95 -25.25
N ILE A 27 32.19 -8.14 -24.55
CA ILE A 27 31.50 -7.07 -23.83
C ILE A 27 32.15 -6.95 -22.45
N SER A 28 33.16 -6.08 -22.38
CA SER A 28 33.80 -5.68 -21.13
C SER A 28 32.77 -5.14 -20.14
N SER A 29 32.53 -5.88 -19.08
CA SER A 29 31.73 -5.46 -17.93
C SER A 29 32.46 -4.35 -17.18
N SER A 30 32.09 -3.09 -17.46
CA SER A 30 32.51 -1.95 -16.63
C SER A 30 31.62 -1.85 -15.39
N PRO A 31 32.17 -1.65 -14.18
CA PRO A 31 31.37 -1.48 -12.98
C PRO A 31 30.58 -0.15 -13.01
N PRO A 32 29.44 -0.06 -12.29
CA PRO A 32 28.62 1.14 -12.29
C PRO A 32 29.39 2.36 -11.78
N GLN A 33 29.38 3.43 -12.57
CA GLN A 33 29.99 4.71 -12.21
C GLN A 33 29.23 5.35 -11.03
N PRO A 34 29.92 5.88 -10.00
CA PRO A 34 29.26 6.56 -8.89
C PRO A 34 28.66 7.90 -9.35
N ALA A 35 27.57 8.32 -8.70
CA ALA A 35 26.86 9.56 -8.99
C ALA A 35 27.81 10.78 -9.01
N THR A 36 27.84 11.51 -10.12
CA THR A 36 28.77 12.62 -10.38
C THR A 36 28.34 13.96 -9.79
N PHE A 37 27.31 14.02 -8.96
CA PHE A 37 26.91 15.27 -8.30
C PHE A 37 27.78 15.54 -7.07
N LYS A 38 28.95 16.17 -7.28
CA LYS A 38 29.77 16.76 -6.22
C LYS A 38 29.45 18.26 -6.06
N GLY A 39 28.21 18.56 -5.70
CA GLY A 39 27.76 19.93 -5.45
C GLY A 39 26.75 19.98 -4.31
N ARG A 40 26.73 21.07 -3.55
CA ARG A 40 25.61 21.37 -2.64
C ARG A 40 24.58 22.14 -3.46
N LEU A 41 23.37 21.61 -3.56
CA LEU A 41 22.26 22.29 -4.25
C LEU A 41 21.99 23.63 -3.57
N GLN A 42 22.27 24.74 -4.27
CA GLN A 42 22.03 26.09 -3.79
C GLN A 42 20.62 26.51 -4.17
N MET A 43 19.72 26.62 -3.19
CA MET A 43 18.32 26.99 -3.41
C MET A 43 18.14 28.40 -4.01
N SER A 44 19.17 29.26 -3.90
CA SER A 44 19.19 30.59 -4.51
C SER A 44 19.10 30.57 -6.03
N ASP A 45 19.56 29.48 -6.66
CA ASP A 45 19.66 29.38 -8.12
C ASP A 45 18.29 29.05 -8.76
N PHE A 46 17.31 28.67 -7.93
CA PHE A 46 15.94 28.34 -8.34
C PHE A 46 14.89 29.30 -7.77
N MET A 47 15.33 30.39 -7.12
CA MET A 47 14.39 31.42 -6.67
C MET A 47 14.05 32.38 -7.81
N PHE A 48 12.76 32.41 -8.14
CA PHE A 48 12.16 33.35 -9.10
C PHE A 48 12.49 34.80 -8.71
N LYS A 49 13.24 35.51 -9.56
CA LYS A 49 13.48 36.95 -9.43
C LYS A 49 12.50 37.69 -10.33
N SER A 50 11.51 38.34 -9.74
CA SER A 50 10.59 39.22 -10.46
C SER A 50 11.33 40.50 -10.86
N THR A 51 11.53 40.70 -12.15
CA THR A 51 11.88 42.00 -12.75
C THR A 51 10.59 42.59 -13.32
N GLU A 52 10.01 43.60 -12.67
CA GLU A 52 9.44 44.81 -13.29
C GLU A 52 8.68 45.72 -12.29
N PRO A 53 8.52 47.02 -12.59
CA PRO A 53 8.33 48.07 -11.58
C PRO A 53 6.86 48.32 -11.19
N THR A 54 6.71 48.74 -9.92
CA THR A 54 5.47 49.12 -9.23
C THR A 54 4.71 50.30 -9.85
N VAL A 55 3.40 50.13 -10.08
CA VAL A 55 2.40 51.21 -10.19
C VAL A 55 1.38 51.07 -9.04
N LYS A 56 1.02 52.21 -8.43
CA LYS A 56 0.19 52.37 -7.22
C LYS A 56 -1.31 52.17 -7.50
N GLY A 57 -2.07 51.66 -6.52
CA GLY A 57 -3.52 51.93 -6.39
C GLY A 57 -4.41 50.83 -5.78
N GLU A 58 -4.60 50.89 -4.45
CA GLU A 58 -5.84 50.65 -3.68
C GLU A 58 -6.74 49.39 -3.87
N THR A 59 -6.71 48.45 -2.91
CA THR A 59 -7.79 48.14 -1.92
C THR A 59 -7.67 46.75 -1.26
N SER A 60 -7.33 46.73 0.05
CA SER A 60 -7.69 45.78 1.15
C SER A 60 -7.44 44.25 1.05
N PRO A 61 -7.39 43.48 2.17
CA PRO A 61 -6.89 43.78 3.52
C PRO A 61 -5.81 42.78 4.02
N ILE A 62 -4.91 43.32 4.84
CA ILE A 62 -4.13 42.76 5.97
C ILE A 62 -4.06 41.22 6.08
N ARG A 63 -2.91 40.65 5.67
CA ARG A 63 -2.41 39.35 6.16
C ARG A 63 -1.09 39.57 6.91
N ARG A 64 -1.13 39.49 8.25
CA ARG A 64 0.05 39.59 9.11
C ARG A 64 0.86 38.29 9.05
N SER A 65 2.11 38.36 8.62
CA SER A 65 3.14 37.34 8.86
C SER A 65 4.29 37.94 9.70
N PRO A 66 4.86 37.23 10.68
CA PRO A 66 5.92 37.77 11.52
C PRO A 66 7.27 37.70 10.79
N ARG A 67 7.94 38.85 10.71
CA ARG A 67 9.28 39.06 10.16
C ARG A 67 10.33 38.64 11.19
N PHE A 68 11.12 37.61 10.89
CA PHE A 68 12.37 37.32 11.61
C PHE A 68 13.36 38.46 11.34
N LYS A 69 13.90 39.07 12.40
CA LYS A 69 15.01 40.03 12.32
C LYS A 69 16.32 39.30 12.59
N SER A 70 17.23 39.36 11.63
CA SER A 70 18.66 39.09 11.80
C SER A 70 19.34 40.31 12.42
N SER A 71 20.14 40.11 13.46
CA SER A 71 21.04 41.15 13.98
C SER A 71 22.49 40.65 13.93
N THR A 72 23.28 41.39 13.19
CA THR A 72 24.73 41.30 13.01
C THR A 72 25.42 42.20 14.05
N SER A 73 26.49 41.73 14.69
CA SER A 73 27.64 42.49 15.26
C SER A 73 28.41 41.54 16.19
N SER A 74 29.61 41.07 15.83
CA SER A 74 30.94 41.73 15.83
C SER A 74 31.74 41.38 17.09
N ALA A 75 32.93 40.86 16.85
CA ALA A 75 33.86 40.27 17.79
C ALA A 75 34.49 41.27 18.79
N SER A 76 34.93 40.76 19.94
CA SER A 76 36.16 41.18 20.64
C SER A 76 36.56 40.15 21.72
N VAL A 77 37.85 40.12 21.99
CA VAL A 77 38.69 39.08 22.59
C VAL A 77 38.83 39.26 24.12
N ALA A 78 38.94 38.15 24.87
CA ALA A 78 40.03 37.88 25.83
C ALA A 78 39.67 36.82 26.90
N THR A 79 40.59 35.85 27.03
CA THR A 79 40.73 34.79 28.03
C THR A 79 41.02 35.35 29.44
N THR A 80 40.52 34.71 30.51
CA THR A 80 41.29 34.29 31.73
C THR A 80 40.38 33.50 32.70
N GLN A 81 40.98 32.50 33.34
CA GLN A 81 40.42 31.49 34.23
C GLN A 81 40.23 31.96 35.70
N VAL A 82 39.60 31.06 36.49
CA VAL A 82 39.76 30.80 37.94
C VAL A 82 38.65 31.29 38.90
N THR A 83 37.81 30.31 39.29
CA THR A 83 37.47 29.78 40.64
C THR A 83 37.30 30.71 41.88
N ILE A 84 36.25 30.40 42.68
CA ILE A 84 36.14 30.36 44.18
C ILE A 84 34.98 31.16 44.84
N THR A 85 33.98 30.37 45.30
CA THR A 85 33.19 30.38 46.57
C THR A 85 32.21 31.49 47.04
N LYS A 86 31.05 30.96 47.49
CA LYS A 86 30.29 31.18 48.76
C LYS A 86 29.43 32.45 49.00
N LYS A 87 28.12 32.17 49.09
CA LYS A 87 27.10 32.49 50.13
C LYS A 87 26.72 33.95 50.46
N THR A 88 25.38 34.13 50.41
CA THR A 88 24.46 34.96 51.24
C THR A 88 24.53 36.49 51.11
N LYS A 89 23.43 37.14 50.69
CA LYS A 89 22.36 37.74 51.54
C LYS A 89 21.30 38.45 50.67
N ARG A 90 20.06 38.48 51.16
CA ARG A 90 18.82 38.99 50.56
C ARG A 90 18.85 40.48 50.19
N ARG A 91 18.14 40.86 49.11
CA ARG A 91 17.26 42.04 49.05
C ARG A 91 16.31 41.97 47.85
N ASP A 92 15.07 42.38 48.12
CA ASP A 92 13.91 42.38 47.23
C ASP A 92 14.06 43.32 46.03
N THR A 93 13.61 42.87 44.87
CA THR A 93 13.10 43.71 43.78
C THR A 93 12.13 42.89 42.95
N GLU A 94 10.88 43.34 42.91
CA GLU A 94 9.83 42.89 42.01
C GLU A 94 10.25 43.19 40.57
N ASP A 95 10.28 42.17 39.70
CA ASP A 95 10.21 42.40 38.26
C ASP A 95 9.51 41.23 37.55
N LYS A 96 8.56 41.62 36.70
CA LYS A 96 7.54 40.78 36.08
C LYS A 96 8.15 39.78 35.09
N GLU A 97 7.96 38.49 35.36
CA GLU A 97 8.14 37.42 34.39
C GLU A 97 7.09 37.53 33.27
N ASN A 98 7.52 37.80 32.04
CA ASN A 98 6.75 37.47 30.85
C ASN A 98 7.10 36.04 30.43
N ASP A 99 6.45 35.07 31.08
CA ASP A 99 6.45 33.66 30.67
C ASP A 99 5.64 33.52 29.37
N VAL A 100 6.35 33.45 28.24
CA VAL A 100 5.72 33.12 26.95
C VAL A 100 5.54 31.61 26.89
N THR A 101 4.45 31.15 27.48
CA THR A 101 3.98 29.77 27.33
C THR A 101 3.83 29.41 25.84
N PRO A 102 4.39 28.27 25.38
CA PRO A 102 4.19 27.82 24.02
C PRO A 102 2.74 27.38 23.83
N LYS A 103 2.00 28.07 22.94
CA LYS A 103 0.62 27.75 22.57
C LYS A 103 0.51 26.28 22.16
N LYS A 104 -0.14 25.47 23.01
CA LYS A 104 -0.57 24.10 22.68
C LYS A 104 -1.35 24.14 21.36
N LYS A 105 -0.85 23.46 20.32
CA LYS A 105 -1.65 23.16 19.12
C LYS A 105 -2.91 22.43 19.58
N ARG A 106 -4.10 23.02 19.36
CA ARG A 106 -5.38 22.33 19.64
C ARG A 106 -5.34 20.98 18.92
N ALA A 107 -5.38 19.89 19.68
CA ALA A 107 -5.57 18.56 19.11
C ALA A 107 -6.86 18.61 18.28
N ARG A 108 -6.78 18.21 17.00
CA ARG A 108 -7.99 18.02 16.20
C ARG A 108 -8.84 16.97 16.92
N PRO A 109 -10.15 17.20 17.12
CA PRO A 109 -11.00 16.19 17.76
C PRO A 109 -10.84 14.88 16.99
N SER A 110 -10.61 13.79 17.72
CA SER A 110 -10.65 12.45 17.15
C SER A 110 -12.00 12.31 16.47
N SER A 111 -12.02 12.09 15.15
CA SER A 111 -13.28 11.80 14.48
C SER A 111 -13.79 10.50 15.05
N GLY A 112 -14.76 10.60 15.96
CA GLY A 112 -15.52 9.44 16.41
C GLY A 112 -16.38 8.91 15.27
N TYR A 113 -17.33 8.07 15.65
CA TYR A 113 -18.35 7.56 14.75
C TYR A 113 -19.03 8.69 13.95
N ALA A 114 -19.21 8.47 12.65
CA ALA A 114 -20.03 9.33 11.79
C ALA A 114 -21.22 8.51 11.28
N PRO A 115 -22.47 8.98 11.48
CA PRO A 115 -23.64 8.25 11.00
C PRO A 115 -23.65 8.17 9.46
N PRO A 116 -24.28 7.15 8.87
CA PRO A 116 -24.35 6.97 7.41
C PRO A 116 -24.86 8.22 6.66
N SER A 117 -25.77 8.98 7.27
CA SER A 117 -26.30 10.25 6.72
C SER A 117 -25.22 11.28 6.39
N THR A 118 -24.05 11.23 7.05
CA THR A 118 -22.92 12.15 6.81
C THR A 118 -22.42 12.09 5.37
N TYR A 119 -22.42 10.89 4.76
CA TYR A 119 -21.88 10.63 3.43
C TYR A 119 -22.93 10.06 2.48
N ALA A 120 -24.23 10.22 2.79
CA ALA A 120 -25.32 9.68 1.98
C ALA A 120 -25.37 10.22 0.53
N HIS A 121 -24.71 11.36 0.27
CA HIS A 121 -24.55 11.93 -1.07
C HIS A 121 -23.48 11.21 -1.92
N LEU A 122 -22.72 10.28 -1.34
CA LEU A 122 -21.72 9.47 -2.04
C LEU A 122 -22.25 8.05 -2.24
N SER A 123 -22.10 7.54 -3.45
CA SER A 123 -22.39 6.15 -3.77
C SER A 123 -21.39 5.21 -3.10
N GLY A 124 -21.85 4.01 -2.74
CA GLY A 124 -20.95 2.90 -2.41
C GLY A 124 -20.09 2.48 -3.61
N LEU A 125 -19.11 1.61 -3.37
CA LEU A 125 -18.32 1.00 -4.43
C LEU A 125 -18.91 -0.37 -4.76
N PRO A 126 -19.36 -0.62 -6.01
CA PRO A 126 -19.73 -1.96 -6.45
C PRO A 126 -18.54 -2.92 -6.32
N ASP A 127 -18.79 -4.15 -5.88
CA ASP A 127 -17.76 -5.19 -5.85
C ASP A 127 -17.28 -5.51 -7.27
N ALA A 128 -15.99 -5.76 -7.41
CA ALA A 128 -15.41 -6.35 -8.61
C ALA A 128 -15.06 -7.80 -8.30
N ILE A 129 -16.05 -8.68 -8.47
CA ILE A 129 -15.97 -10.08 -8.04
C ILE A 129 -16.55 -10.99 -9.12
N THR A 130 -15.92 -12.14 -9.33
CA THR A 130 -16.33 -13.20 -10.27
C THR A 130 -15.92 -14.54 -9.68
N ASP A 131 -16.26 -15.64 -10.33
CA ASP A 131 -15.87 -16.98 -9.91
C ASP A 131 -14.38 -17.25 -10.20
N ASN A 132 -13.81 -18.31 -9.63
CA ASN A 132 -12.43 -18.77 -9.89
C ASN A 132 -11.31 -17.77 -9.56
N LEU A 133 -11.59 -16.80 -8.68
CA LEU A 133 -10.58 -15.85 -8.21
C LEU A 133 -9.45 -16.56 -7.44
N LEU A 134 -8.22 -16.14 -7.71
CA LEU A 134 -7.04 -16.53 -6.96
C LEU A 134 -6.99 -15.78 -5.62
N VAL A 135 -7.28 -14.48 -5.64
CA VAL A 135 -7.32 -13.64 -4.44
C VAL A 135 -8.54 -12.71 -4.48
N LEU A 136 -9.35 -12.74 -3.42
CA LEU A 136 -10.36 -11.71 -3.14
C LEU A 136 -9.84 -10.76 -2.06
N PHE A 137 -9.61 -9.50 -2.39
CA PHE A 137 -9.21 -8.48 -1.42
C PHE A 137 -10.41 -7.93 -0.67
N ILE A 138 -10.35 -7.98 0.67
CA ILE A 138 -11.36 -7.43 1.57
C ILE A 138 -10.81 -6.13 2.16
N GLY A 139 -11.31 -5.01 1.63
CA GLY A 139 -11.06 -3.68 2.16
C GLY A 139 -11.97 -3.33 3.32
N LEU A 140 -11.70 -2.18 3.96
CA LEU A 140 -12.52 -1.71 5.08
C LEU A 140 -13.86 -1.18 4.58
N ASN A 141 -13.81 -0.09 3.81
CA ASN A 141 -14.95 0.57 3.20
C ASN A 141 -14.47 1.58 2.14
N PRO A 142 -15.35 2.05 1.26
CA PRO A 142 -15.03 3.13 0.31
C PRO A 142 -14.59 4.41 1.04
N GLY A 143 -13.34 4.83 0.82
CA GLY A 143 -12.92 6.19 1.20
C GLY A 143 -13.60 7.23 0.29
N ILE A 144 -13.63 8.51 0.71
CA ILE A 144 -14.24 9.60 -0.09
C ILE A 144 -13.77 9.61 -1.55
N GLN A 145 -12.46 9.46 -1.81
CA GLN A 145 -11.95 9.43 -3.18
C GLN A 145 -12.45 8.22 -3.95
N THR A 146 -12.43 7.03 -3.36
CA THR A 146 -12.94 5.80 -3.97
C THR A 146 -14.43 5.91 -4.29
N ALA A 147 -15.23 6.47 -3.39
CA ALA A 147 -16.65 6.69 -3.61
C ALA A 147 -16.92 7.70 -4.75
N ARG A 148 -16.08 8.74 -4.88
CA ARG A 148 -16.19 9.73 -5.96
C ARG A 148 -15.77 9.21 -7.32
N THR A 149 -14.68 8.44 -7.38
CA THR A 149 -14.14 7.94 -8.65
C THR A 149 -14.77 6.61 -9.06
N GLY A 150 -15.43 5.89 -8.14
CA GLY A 150 -15.96 4.55 -8.40
C GLY A 150 -14.87 3.47 -8.55
N HIS A 151 -13.68 3.72 -7.99
CA HIS A 151 -12.50 2.86 -8.13
C HIS A 151 -11.83 2.54 -6.78
N ALA A 152 -11.52 1.26 -6.58
CA ALA A 152 -10.90 0.74 -5.37
C ALA A 152 -9.54 1.39 -5.09
N TYR A 153 -9.32 1.76 -3.82
CA TYR A 153 -8.04 2.31 -3.35
C TYR A 153 -7.53 3.55 -4.12
N ALA A 154 -8.43 4.39 -4.65
CA ALA A 154 -8.10 5.49 -5.55
C ALA A 154 -7.43 6.71 -4.87
N HIS A 155 -7.38 6.77 -3.54
CA HIS A 155 -6.75 7.90 -2.85
C HIS A 155 -5.22 7.90 -3.09
N PRO A 156 -4.58 9.04 -3.45
CA PRO A 156 -3.15 9.07 -3.78
C PRO A 156 -2.20 8.61 -2.67
N SER A 157 -2.62 8.75 -1.41
CA SER A 157 -1.84 8.26 -0.26
C SER A 157 -2.05 6.78 0.03
N ASN A 158 -2.91 6.09 -0.70
CA ASN A 158 -3.13 4.66 -0.55
C ASN A 158 -2.03 3.89 -1.30
N LEU A 159 -1.41 2.92 -0.62
CA LEU A 159 -0.28 2.16 -1.14
C LEU A 159 -0.69 0.85 -1.83
N PHE A 160 -1.99 0.53 -1.91
CA PHE A 160 -2.49 -0.75 -2.41
C PHE A 160 -1.87 -1.12 -3.75
N TRP A 161 -1.99 -0.26 -4.75
CA TRP A 161 -1.49 -0.52 -6.10
C TRP A 161 0.04 -0.71 -6.15
N LYS A 162 0.77 0.04 -5.32
CA LYS A 162 2.23 -0.10 -5.20
C LYS A 162 2.62 -1.42 -4.55
N LEU A 163 1.93 -1.81 -3.48
CA LEU A 163 2.16 -3.07 -2.75
C LEU A 163 1.72 -4.29 -3.56
N LEU A 164 0.65 -4.16 -4.35
CA LEU A 164 0.21 -5.17 -5.30
C LEU A 164 1.31 -5.45 -6.34
N TYR A 165 1.91 -4.40 -6.90
CA TYR A 165 3.01 -4.55 -7.83
C TYR A 165 4.30 -5.06 -7.16
N SER A 166 4.73 -4.46 -6.05
CA SER A 166 6.01 -4.80 -5.43
C SER A 166 6.04 -6.21 -4.82
N SER A 167 4.89 -6.74 -4.40
CA SER A 167 4.74 -8.16 -4.02
C SER A 167 4.81 -9.12 -5.21
N GLY A 168 4.63 -8.61 -6.44
CA GLY A 168 4.53 -9.38 -7.65
C GLY A 168 3.18 -10.10 -7.83
N LEU A 169 2.14 -9.63 -7.13
CA LEU A 169 0.75 -10.02 -7.40
C LEU A 169 0.34 -9.61 -8.83
N THR A 170 0.81 -8.47 -9.30
CA THR A 170 0.70 -8.04 -10.71
C THR A 170 2.08 -7.90 -11.35
N PRO A 171 2.23 -8.17 -12.67
CA PRO A 171 3.51 -8.06 -13.36
C PRO A 171 3.94 -6.61 -13.64
N ARG A 172 2.99 -5.67 -13.54
CA ARG A 172 3.21 -4.22 -13.70
C ARG A 172 2.45 -3.45 -12.62
N LEU A 173 2.77 -2.17 -12.50
CA LEU A 173 1.99 -1.25 -11.69
C LEU A 173 0.65 -0.97 -12.39
N CYS A 174 -0.44 -1.49 -11.81
CA CYS A 174 -1.80 -1.19 -12.23
C CYS A 174 -2.29 0.12 -11.59
N SER A 175 -3.24 0.76 -12.23
CA SER A 175 -3.91 1.97 -11.78
C SER A 175 -5.28 1.65 -11.17
N PRO A 176 -5.84 2.52 -10.30
CA PRO A 176 -7.18 2.36 -9.75
C PRO A 176 -8.28 2.12 -10.79
N THR A 177 -8.16 2.72 -11.97
CA THR A 177 -9.16 2.62 -13.04
C THR A 177 -9.28 1.23 -13.65
N GLU A 178 -8.33 0.35 -13.36
CA GLU A 178 -8.29 -1.03 -13.88
C GLU A 178 -8.90 -2.04 -12.90
N ASP A 179 -9.33 -1.62 -11.71
CA ASP A 179 -9.84 -2.50 -10.64
C ASP A 179 -10.92 -3.48 -11.09
N ARG A 180 -11.82 -3.07 -11.99
CA ARG A 180 -12.88 -3.94 -12.53
C ARG A 180 -12.40 -4.94 -13.57
N GLN A 181 -11.21 -4.75 -14.14
CA GLN A 181 -10.60 -5.65 -15.13
C GLN A 181 -9.69 -6.69 -14.47
N LEU A 182 -9.19 -6.41 -13.26
CA LEU A 182 -8.31 -7.30 -12.50
C LEU A 182 -8.89 -8.72 -12.23
N PRO A 183 -10.21 -8.91 -12.04
CA PRO A 183 -10.79 -10.24 -11.93
C PRO A 183 -10.50 -11.11 -13.15
N GLU A 184 -10.64 -10.55 -14.35
CA GLU A 184 -10.39 -11.25 -15.61
C GLU A 184 -8.90 -11.37 -15.91
N MET A 185 -8.14 -10.28 -15.80
CA MET A 185 -6.72 -10.26 -16.17
C MET A 185 -5.84 -11.10 -15.25
N TYR A 186 -6.15 -11.14 -13.95
CA TYR A 186 -5.24 -11.65 -12.93
C TYR A 186 -5.90 -12.54 -11.88
N SER A 187 -7.19 -12.86 -12.04
CA SER A 187 -7.99 -13.59 -11.05
C SER A 187 -7.98 -12.89 -9.68
N MET A 188 -8.09 -11.55 -9.67
CA MET A 188 -8.09 -10.74 -8.45
C MET A 188 -9.35 -9.91 -8.29
N GLY A 189 -10.09 -10.15 -7.22
CA GLY A 189 -11.34 -9.45 -6.93
C GLY A 189 -11.26 -8.47 -5.77
N PHE A 190 -12.29 -7.65 -5.63
CA PHE A 190 -12.39 -6.58 -4.64
C PHE A 190 -13.75 -6.56 -3.98
N THR A 191 -13.76 -6.49 -2.64
CA THR A 191 -14.93 -6.18 -1.84
C THR A 191 -14.55 -5.40 -0.58
N ASN A 192 -15.54 -5.00 0.22
CA ASN A 192 -15.34 -4.37 1.51
C ASN A 192 -16.21 -5.02 2.59
N ILE A 193 -15.74 -4.99 3.84
CA ILE A 193 -16.54 -5.42 4.99
C ILE A 193 -17.70 -4.45 5.28
N VAL A 194 -17.51 -3.15 5.06
CA VAL A 194 -18.56 -2.14 5.19
C VAL A 194 -18.82 -1.47 3.84
N ALA A 195 -20.08 -1.45 3.41
CA ALA A 195 -20.47 -0.95 2.10
C ALA A 195 -20.45 0.59 1.98
N ARG A 196 -20.78 1.29 3.07
CA ARG A 196 -20.97 2.75 3.01
C ARG A 196 -19.64 3.53 2.95
N PRO A 197 -19.62 4.70 2.30
CA PRO A 197 -18.47 5.58 2.35
C PRO A 197 -18.22 6.19 3.74
N SER A 198 -16.95 6.42 4.05
CA SER A 198 -16.53 7.27 5.17
C SER A 198 -15.19 7.94 4.85
N ARG A 199 -14.77 8.92 5.66
CA ARG A 199 -13.46 9.53 5.49
C ARG A 199 -12.33 8.62 5.94
N ASN A 200 -12.56 7.83 6.99
CA ASN A 200 -11.59 6.88 7.53
C ASN A 200 -12.28 5.84 8.43
N GLY A 201 -11.52 4.85 8.88
CA GLY A 201 -12.05 3.75 9.69
C GLY A 201 -12.53 4.11 11.09
N SER A 202 -12.11 5.25 11.67
CA SER A 202 -12.59 5.64 13.02
C SER A 202 -14.02 6.18 13.01
N GLU A 203 -14.58 6.45 11.83
CA GLU A 203 -15.97 6.85 11.62
C GLU A 203 -16.94 5.66 11.49
N LEU A 204 -16.42 4.42 11.52
CA LEU A 204 -17.20 3.19 11.49
C LEU A 204 -17.38 2.65 12.90
N SER A 205 -18.57 2.14 13.18
CA SER A 205 -18.84 1.40 14.42
C SER A 205 -18.32 -0.05 14.32
N LYS A 206 -18.11 -0.68 15.47
CA LYS A 206 -17.80 -2.12 15.52
C LYS A 206 -18.94 -2.96 14.98
N GLN A 207 -20.18 -2.56 15.29
CA GLN A 207 -21.38 -3.24 14.85
C GLN A 207 -21.47 -3.30 13.32
N GLU A 208 -21.23 -2.19 12.62
CA GLU A 208 -21.25 -2.19 11.15
C GLU A 208 -20.19 -3.13 10.54
N MET A 209 -19.00 -3.21 11.15
CA MET A 209 -17.98 -4.14 10.69
C MET A 209 -18.37 -5.60 11.01
N ASP A 210 -18.97 -5.85 12.17
CA ASP A 210 -19.41 -7.19 12.59
C ASP A 210 -20.56 -7.71 11.72
N GLU A 211 -21.54 -6.86 11.39
CA GLU A 211 -22.63 -7.15 10.45
C GLU A 211 -22.12 -7.50 9.05
N GLY A 212 -20.99 -6.91 8.64
CA GLY A 212 -20.34 -7.22 7.37
C GLY A 212 -19.74 -8.61 7.26
N VAL A 213 -19.49 -9.29 8.39
CA VAL A 213 -18.78 -10.58 8.39
C VAL A 213 -19.59 -11.67 7.70
N GLU A 214 -20.88 -11.80 8.00
CA GLU A 214 -21.70 -12.85 7.36
C GLU A 214 -21.86 -12.60 5.85
N ILE A 215 -22.00 -11.33 5.44
CA ILE A 215 -22.04 -10.94 4.03
C ILE A 215 -20.76 -11.36 3.30
N LEU A 216 -19.60 -11.23 3.94
CA LEU A 216 -18.33 -11.72 3.37
C LEU A 216 -18.31 -13.25 3.26
N HIS A 217 -18.84 -13.97 4.26
CA HIS A 217 -18.98 -15.43 4.20
C HIS A 217 -19.90 -15.87 3.07
N GLU A 218 -21.04 -15.21 2.86
CA GLU A 218 -21.95 -15.45 1.74
C GLU A 218 -21.27 -15.25 0.38
N LYS A 219 -20.50 -14.16 0.23
CA LYS A 219 -19.70 -13.92 -0.98
C LYS A 219 -18.67 -15.02 -1.21
N CYS A 220 -17.99 -15.47 -0.16
CA CYS A 220 -17.03 -16.57 -0.27
C CYS A 220 -17.74 -17.86 -0.71
N ARG A 221 -18.88 -18.23 -0.10
CA ARG A 221 -19.67 -19.41 -0.48
C ARG A 221 -20.11 -19.38 -1.94
N LYS A 222 -20.50 -18.19 -2.42
CA LYS A 222 -20.98 -17.98 -3.79
C LYS A 222 -19.85 -18.03 -4.82
N TYR A 223 -18.81 -17.22 -4.65
CA TYR A 223 -17.78 -16.99 -5.67
C TYR A 223 -16.55 -17.89 -5.53
N ARG A 224 -16.45 -18.60 -4.39
CA ARG A 224 -15.41 -19.59 -4.06
C ARG A 224 -13.98 -19.13 -4.43
N PRO A 225 -13.52 -17.94 -3.99
CA PRO A 225 -12.13 -17.55 -4.23
C PRO A 225 -11.19 -18.53 -3.52
N GLU A 226 -10.04 -18.85 -4.10
CA GLU A 226 -9.08 -19.75 -3.44
C GLU A 226 -8.52 -19.16 -2.15
N THR A 227 -8.35 -17.83 -2.12
CA THR A 227 -7.86 -17.10 -0.96
C THR A 227 -8.56 -15.77 -0.82
N VAL A 228 -8.81 -15.38 0.43
CA VAL A 228 -9.19 -14.01 0.81
C VAL A 228 -8.00 -13.30 1.44
N CYS A 229 -7.75 -12.07 1.01
CA CYS A 229 -6.74 -11.19 1.58
C CYS A 229 -7.42 -10.07 2.36
N VAL A 230 -7.36 -10.14 3.68
CA VAL A 230 -7.90 -9.13 4.59
C VAL A 230 -6.94 -7.94 4.68
N VAL A 231 -7.32 -6.80 4.11
CA VAL A 231 -6.43 -5.64 3.92
C VAL A 231 -6.43 -4.72 5.15
N GLY A 232 -6.06 -5.28 6.30
CA GLY A 232 -5.85 -4.54 7.53
C GLY A 232 -6.36 -5.25 8.78
N LYS A 233 -5.63 -5.04 9.88
CA LYS A 233 -5.89 -5.66 11.18
C LYS A 233 -7.32 -5.46 11.71
N SER A 234 -7.89 -4.27 11.57
CA SER A 234 -9.21 -3.97 12.16
C SER A 234 -10.33 -4.80 11.54
N ILE A 235 -10.22 -5.16 10.26
CA ILE A 235 -11.17 -6.03 9.55
C ILE A 235 -11.07 -7.44 10.13
N TRP A 236 -9.84 -7.94 10.29
CA TRP A 236 -9.59 -9.24 10.91
C TRP A 236 -10.08 -9.30 12.36
N GLU A 237 -9.90 -8.22 13.14
CA GLU A 237 -10.43 -8.13 14.50
C GLU A 237 -11.97 -8.24 14.55
N SER A 238 -12.69 -7.80 13.51
CA SER A 238 -14.14 -8.04 13.37
C SER A 238 -14.45 -9.50 13.07
N ILE A 239 -13.82 -10.06 12.02
CA ILE A 239 -14.02 -11.47 11.64
C ILE A 239 -13.77 -12.38 12.83
N TRP A 240 -12.65 -12.18 13.54
CA TRP A 240 -12.31 -12.93 14.73
C TRP A 240 -13.34 -12.78 15.84
N ARG A 241 -13.81 -11.55 16.12
CA ARG A 241 -14.76 -11.30 17.20
C ARG A 241 -16.11 -11.94 16.92
N VAL A 242 -16.61 -11.89 15.69
CA VAL A 242 -17.86 -12.54 15.29
C VAL A 242 -17.73 -14.06 15.43
N ARG A 243 -16.60 -14.64 14.99
CA ARG A 243 -16.37 -16.08 15.03
C ARG A 243 -16.14 -16.64 16.44
N HIS A 244 -15.33 -15.95 17.24
CA HIS A 244 -14.83 -16.46 18.52
C HIS A 244 -15.48 -15.80 19.75
N GLY A 245 -16.34 -14.80 19.55
CA GLY A 245 -17.02 -14.07 20.64
C GLY A 245 -16.10 -13.20 21.51
N LYS A 246 -14.82 -13.05 21.15
CA LYS A 246 -13.81 -12.32 21.96
C LYS A 246 -12.80 -11.60 21.07
N PRO A 247 -12.05 -10.59 21.57
CA PRO A 247 -10.97 -9.97 20.82
C PRO A 247 -9.82 -10.95 20.52
N VAL A 248 -9.13 -10.77 19.39
CA VAL A 248 -7.96 -11.59 18.98
C VAL A 248 -6.78 -11.46 19.95
N GLY A 249 -6.57 -10.27 20.53
CA GLY A 249 -5.51 -10.03 21.49
C GLY A 249 -4.12 -10.45 21.00
N LYS A 250 -3.43 -11.28 21.80
CA LYS A 250 -2.07 -11.77 21.53
C LYS A 250 -2.00 -12.82 20.41
N ALA A 251 -3.12 -13.41 20.00
CA ALA A 251 -3.16 -14.38 18.91
C ALA A 251 -3.01 -13.73 17.52
N PHE A 252 -3.03 -12.39 17.45
CA PHE A 252 -2.92 -11.68 16.19
C PHE A 252 -1.56 -11.89 15.52
N LYS A 253 -1.59 -12.34 14.27
CA LYS A 253 -0.45 -12.35 13.36
C LYS A 253 -0.87 -11.86 11.98
N TYR A 254 0.03 -11.14 11.30
CA TYR A 254 -0.05 -10.97 9.85
C TYR A 254 0.34 -12.28 9.15
N GLY A 255 -0.04 -12.43 7.89
CA GLY A 255 0.27 -13.60 7.09
C GLY A 255 -0.88 -14.60 7.02
N TRP A 256 -0.54 -15.85 6.69
CA TRP A 256 -1.49 -16.96 6.63
C TRP A 256 -2.08 -17.30 7.99
N GLN A 257 -3.39 -17.46 8.01
CA GLN A 257 -4.13 -17.97 9.17
C GLN A 257 -4.32 -19.48 9.06
N ASP A 258 -4.66 -20.11 10.18
CA ASP A 258 -4.89 -21.55 10.25
C ASP A 258 -6.15 -21.94 9.44
N GLU A 259 -6.21 -23.18 8.94
CA GLU A 259 -7.32 -23.65 8.09
C GLU A 259 -8.68 -23.62 8.79
N SER A 260 -8.70 -23.71 10.12
CA SER A 260 -9.90 -23.51 10.93
C SER A 260 -10.51 -22.11 10.79
N GLU A 261 -9.73 -21.16 10.24
CA GLU A 261 -10.16 -19.80 10.01
C GLU A 261 -10.64 -19.53 8.58
N ASN A 262 -10.68 -20.55 7.71
CA ASN A 262 -11.14 -20.40 6.33
C ASN A 262 -12.52 -19.73 6.25
N MET A 263 -12.73 -18.91 5.21
CA MET A 263 -13.96 -18.15 5.03
C MET A 263 -14.91 -18.82 4.06
N GLY A 264 -16.20 -18.83 4.43
CA GLY A 264 -17.27 -19.41 3.61
C GLY A 264 -17.36 -20.93 3.63
N VAL A 265 -16.80 -21.62 4.63
CA VAL A 265 -16.91 -23.08 4.79
C VAL A 265 -18.36 -23.55 4.63
N ILE A 266 -18.54 -24.63 3.86
CA ILE A 266 -19.79 -25.39 3.74
C ILE A 266 -19.43 -26.84 4.08
N GLU A 267 -19.94 -27.32 5.21
CA GLU A 267 -19.59 -28.65 5.73
C GLU A 267 -19.88 -29.76 4.71
N GLY A 268 -18.87 -30.58 4.42
CA GLY A 268 -18.96 -31.67 3.45
C GLY A 268 -18.97 -31.26 1.97
N GLU A 269 -19.01 -29.96 1.66
CA GLU A 269 -19.08 -29.46 0.28
C GLU A 269 -17.87 -28.61 -0.10
N TRP A 270 -17.45 -27.69 0.77
CA TRP A 270 -16.37 -26.76 0.47
C TRP A 270 -15.62 -26.32 1.72
N GLU A 271 -14.29 -26.51 1.71
CA GLU A 271 -13.39 -26.18 2.83
C GLU A 271 -13.21 -24.67 3.08
N GLY A 272 -13.83 -23.84 2.24
CA GLY A 272 -13.74 -22.39 2.31
C GLY A 272 -12.45 -21.83 1.70
N SER A 273 -12.40 -20.49 1.62
CA SER A 273 -11.24 -19.75 1.15
C SER A 273 -10.18 -19.65 2.24
N LYS A 274 -8.92 -19.91 1.87
CA LYS A 274 -7.77 -19.67 2.77
C LYS A 274 -7.70 -18.19 3.15
N VAL A 275 -7.34 -17.88 4.40
CA VAL A 275 -7.28 -16.50 4.88
C VAL A 275 -5.83 -16.02 5.01
N PHE A 276 -5.55 -14.89 4.36
CA PHE A 276 -4.33 -14.12 4.55
C PHE A 276 -4.66 -12.76 5.16
N VAL A 277 -4.00 -12.38 6.25
CA VAL A 277 -4.18 -11.05 6.88
C VAL A 277 -3.00 -10.16 6.55
N SER A 278 -3.26 -9.10 5.81
CA SER A 278 -2.25 -8.14 5.39
C SER A 278 -2.26 -6.86 6.22
N SER A 279 -1.23 -6.04 6.01
CA SER A 279 -1.17 -4.68 6.55
C SER A 279 -2.16 -3.75 5.86
N SER A 280 -2.61 -2.71 6.57
CA SER A 280 -3.44 -1.67 5.96
C SER A 280 -2.64 -0.84 4.94
N THR A 281 -3.25 -0.61 3.79
CA THR A 281 -2.69 0.17 2.68
C THR A 281 -2.98 1.67 2.78
N SER A 282 -3.81 2.10 3.74
CA SER A 282 -4.12 3.51 3.96
C SER A 282 -2.89 4.30 4.38
N GLY A 283 -2.69 5.48 3.79
CA GLY A 283 -1.67 6.44 4.23
C GLY A 283 -1.90 6.99 5.64
N LEU A 284 -3.10 6.82 6.20
CA LEU A 284 -3.40 7.17 7.60
C LEU A 284 -2.90 6.09 8.57
N ALA A 285 -2.64 4.86 8.11
CA ALA A 285 -2.14 3.76 8.92
C ALA A 285 -0.60 3.78 8.94
N ALA A 286 -0.06 4.45 9.96
CA ALA A 286 1.38 4.66 10.13
C ALA A 286 2.04 3.72 11.16
N THR A 287 1.36 2.65 11.58
CA THR A 287 1.88 1.72 12.60
C THR A 287 3.00 0.82 12.11
N LEU A 288 3.04 0.53 10.80
CA LEU A 288 4.07 -0.30 10.18
C LEU A 288 4.91 0.55 9.23
N SER A 289 6.21 0.28 9.21
CA SER A 289 7.12 0.88 8.22
C SER A 289 6.80 0.37 6.80
N PRO A 290 7.16 1.13 5.76
CA PRO A 290 7.00 0.68 4.37
C PRO A 290 7.63 -0.70 4.10
N ALA A 291 8.84 -0.94 4.62
CA ALA A 291 9.55 -2.21 4.45
C ALA A 291 8.82 -3.39 5.11
N GLU A 292 8.20 -3.18 6.28
CA GLU A 292 7.37 -4.21 6.93
C GLU A 292 6.11 -4.50 6.12
N LYS A 293 5.47 -3.47 5.55
CA LYS A 293 4.32 -3.67 4.65
C LYS A 293 4.74 -4.50 3.44
N GLU A 294 5.84 -4.14 2.79
CA GLU A 294 6.37 -4.88 1.64
C GLU A 294 6.69 -6.33 1.99
N ARG A 295 7.33 -6.61 3.14
CA ARG A 295 7.60 -7.97 3.60
C ARG A 295 6.32 -8.80 3.76
N ILE A 296 5.28 -8.24 4.40
CA ILE A 296 4.00 -8.93 4.58
C ILE A 296 3.36 -9.22 3.23
N TRP A 297 3.30 -8.22 2.34
CA TRP A 297 2.69 -8.37 1.02
C TRP A 297 3.46 -9.34 0.11
N ALA A 298 4.79 -9.42 0.25
CA ALA A 298 5.63 -10.35 -0.51
C ALA A 298 5.30 -11.82 -0.24
N GLU A 299 4.77 -12.16 0.93
CA GLU A 299 4.37 -13.53 1.28
C GLU A 299 3.21 -14.02 0.39
N ILE A 300 2.11 -13.26 0.35
CA ILE A 300 0.96 -13.58 -0.52
C ILE A 300 1.33 -13.46 -2.00
N GLY A 301 2.21 -12.53 -2.38
CA GLY A 301 2.70 -12.41 -3.76
C GLY A 301 3.51 -13.62 -4.21
N SER A 302 4.38 -14.14 -3.34
CA SER A 302 5.16 -15.36 -3.61
C SER A 302 4.26 -16.58 -3.74
N TRP A 303 3.23 -16.70 -2.90
CA TRP A 303 2.22 -17.75 -3.01
C TRP A 303 1.45 -17.65 -4.33
N ALA A 304 0.94 -16.46 -4.68
CA ALA A 304 0.14 -16.26 -5.89
C ALA A 304 0.92 -16.60 -7.17
N LYS A 305 2.22 -16.27 -7.22
CA LYS A 305 3.11 -16.66 -8.34
C LYS A 305 3.21 -18.18 -8.49
N ARG A 306 3.44 -18.91 -7.38
CA ARG A 306 3.50 -20.38 -7.40
C ARG A 306 2.16 -20.97 -7.83
N ARG A 307 1.06 -20.49 -7.25
CA ARG A 307 -0.28 -21.02 -7.54
C ARG A 307 -0.72 -20.77 -8.98
N ARG A 308 -0.31 -19.67 -9.61
CA ARG A 308 -0.53 -19.47 -11.06
C ARG A 308 0.17 -20.50 -11.91
N ALA A 309 1.45 -20.81 -11.62
CA ALA A 309 2.18 -21.85 -12.33
C ALA A 309 1.51 -23.22 -12.14
N GLU A 310 1.01 -23.52 -10.94
CA GLU A 310 0.23 -24.74 -10.67
C GLU A 310 -1.06 -24.79 -11.51
N ARG A 311 -1.85 -23.70 -11.54
CA ARG A 311 -3.06 -23.58 -12.39
C ARG A 311 -2.76 -23.79 -13.88
N GLU A 312 -1.64 -23.25 -14.37
CA GLU A 312 -1.22 -23.42 -15.77
C GLU A 312 -0.84 -24.88 -16.08
N LEU A 313 -0.24 -25.60 -15.13
CA LEU A 313 0.06 -27.02 -15.29
C LEU A 313 -1.20 -27.88 -15.22
N GLU A 314 -2.12 -27.58 -14.30
CA GLU A 314 -3.44 -28.24 -14.19
C GLU A 314 -4.25 -28.08 -15.49
N ALA A 315 -4.26 -26.88 -16.07
CA ALA A 315 -4.95 -26.62 -17.33
C ALA A 315 -4.38 -27.46 -18.48
N LYS A 316 -3.05 -27.52 -18.62
CA LYS A 316 -2.38 -28.34 -19.66
C LYS A 316 -2.60 -29.84 -19.47
N GLY A 317 -2.66 -30.30 -18.22
CA GLY A 317 -2.91 -31.71 -17.90
C GLY A 317 -4.34 -32.17 -18.21
N ASN A 318 -5.31 -31.26 -18.17
CA ASN A 318 -6.71 -31.55 -18.50
C ASN A 318 -7.02 -31.49 -20.02
N GLU A 319 -6.10 -30.93 -20.82
CA GLU A 319 -6.20 -30.85 -22.28
C GLU A 319 -5.52 -32.02 -23.01
N ALA A 320 -4.75 -32.85 -22.28
CA ALA A 320 -4.02 -34.01 -22.79
C ALA A 320 -4.79 -35.32 -22.58
#